data_AF-A0A091RJA1-F1
#
_entry.id   AF-A0A091RJA1-F1
#
_cell.length_a   1.000
_cell.length_b   1.000
_cell.length_c   1.000
_cell.angle_alpha   90.00
_cell.angle_beta   90.00
_cell.angle_gamma   90.00
#
_symmetry.space_group_name_H-M   'P 1'
#
loop_
_entity.id
_entity.type
_entity.pdbx_description
1 polymer ?
#
loop_
_entity_poly.entity_id
_entity_poly.type
_entity_poly.pdbx_seq_one_letter_code
_entity_poly.pdbx_strand_id
1 'polypeptide(L)'
;GRAGRMAGGRLAGLLFVLHAAARLAAEQEVENLSGLSPNPEKDIFVVRENRTTCLMAEFAAKFIVPYDVWASNYVDVSGVQGRGGGTREAAGARMKGKCSTNESELEISWLEQAYTLKLFFLKEAFWRLSRIQFIYDTSERTYFKDAISPGKHTASSHRLSALVTPAGKSYECQAQQTISLISSDHQKSVQVLLSEVRIQPFDITADFVFSE
;
A
#
# COMPACT_ATOMS: atom_id res chain seq x y z
N GLY A 1 -15.21 46.60 -50.78
CA GLY A 1 -14.91 45.18 -51.03
C GLY A 1 -13.64 44.77 -50.30
N ARG A 2 -13.59 43.50 -49.90
CA ARG A 2 -12.53 42.75 -49.19
C ARG A 2 -12.50 42.82 -47.66
N ALA A 3 -13.07 41.75 -47.11
CA ALA A 3 -12.93 41.22 -45.77
C ALA A 3 -11.49 40.78 -45.46
N GLY A 4 -11.08 40.95 -44.20
CA GLY A 4 -9.89 40.34 -43.60
C GLY A 4 -10.28 39.70 -42.27
N ARG A 5 -10.26 38.36 -42.23
CA ARG A 5 -10.67 37.49 -41.13
C ARG A 5 -9.86 37.74 -39.85
N MET A 6 -10.55 38.04 -38.73
CA MET A 6 -10.05 37.73 -37.39
C MET A 6 -10.26 36.24 -37.11
N ALA A 7 -9.18 35.46 -37.10
CA ALA A 7 -9.18 34.07 -36.62
C ALA A 7 -7.79 33.65 -36.14
N GLY A 8 -7.27 34.35 -35.12
CA GLY A 8 -5.95 34.04 -34.52
C GLY A 8 -5.99 33.63 -33.03
N GLY A 9 -7.13 33.75 -32.34
CA GLY A 9 -7.19 33.61 -30.89
C GLY A 9 -7.39 32.19 -30.34
N ARG A 10 -7.83 31.23 -31.17
CA ARG A 10 -8.23 29.89 -30.67
C ARG A 10 -7.07 28.89 -30.57
N LEU A 11 -6.02 29.04 -31.38
CA LEU A 11 -4.85 28.15 -31.35
C LEU A 11 -3.92 28.43 -30.16
N ALA A 12 -3.75 29.69 -29.78
CA ALA A 12 -2.94 30.05 -28.61
C ALA A 12 -3.55 29.51 -27.31
N GLY A 13 -4.88 29.62 -27.15
CA GLY A 13 -5.59 29.09 -25.99
C GLY A 13 -5.47 27.57 -25.84
N LEU A 14 -5.56 26.81 -26.94
CA LEU A 14 -5.37 25.35 -26.90
C LEU A 14 -3.92 24.97 -26.55
N LEU A 15 -2.91 25.70 -27.05
CA LEU A 15 -1.51 25.42 -26.71
C LEU A 15 -1.20 25.67 -25.23
N PHE A 16 -1.81 26.70 -24.62
CA PHE A 16 -1.69 26.98 -23.19
C PHE A 16 -2.40 25.93 -22.33
N VAL A 17 -3.59 25.46 -22.75
CA VAL A 17 -4.31 24.38 -22.06
C VAL A 17 -3.53 23.06 -22.15
N LEU A 18 -2.90 22.75 -23.29
CA LEU A 18 -2.06 21.56 -23.44
C LEU A 18 -0.77 21.63 -22.60
N HIS A 19 -0.14 22.81 -22.48
CA HIS A 19 1.00 23.00 -21.58
C HIS A 19 0.61 22.92 -20.09
N ALA A 20 -0.58 23.41 -19.73
CA ALA A 20 -1.09 23.32 -18.36
C ALA A 20 -1.47 21.88 -17.99
N ALA A 21 -2.08 21.13 -18.93
CA ALA A 21 -2.40 19.72 -18.75
C ALA A 21 -1.15 18.84 -18.64
N ALA A 22 -0.10 19.13 -19.41
CA ALA A 22 1.17 18.41 -19.34
C ALA A 22 1.91 18.61 -18.01
N ARG A 23 1.71 19.74 -17.31
CA ARG A 23 2.31 19.99 -15.99
C ARG A 23 1.61 19.27 -14.83
N LEU A 24 0.41 18.74 -15.04
CA LEU A 24 -0.34 18.01 -14.01
C LEU A 24 -0.21 16.48 -14.11
N ALA A 25 0.41 15.98 -15.18
CA ALA A 25 0.90 14.61 -15.24
C ALA A 25 2.31 14.56 -14.67
N ALA A 26 2.44 14.80 -13.35
CA ALA A 26 3.61 14.33 -12.63
C ALA A 26 3.54 12.79 -12.66
N GLU A 27 4.21 12.20 -13.64
CA GLU A 27 4.38 10.76 -13.73
C GLU A 27 5.22 10.33 -12.54
N GLN A 28 4.57 9.66 -11.59
CA GLN A 28 5.23 9.25 -10.37
C GLN A 28 6.22 8.12 -10.68
N GLU A 29 7.52 8.42 -10.58
CA GLU A 29 8.59 7.43 -10.70
C GLU A 29 8.62 6.61 -9.40
N VAL A 30 8.05 5.41 -9.46
CA VAL A 30 8.09 4.45 -8.36
C VAL A 30 9.18 3.44 -8.65
N GLU A 31 10.18 3.35 -7.78
CA GLU A 31 11.30 2.41 -7.93
C GLU A 31 11.13 1.30 -6.90
N ASN A 32 10.82 0.08 -7.37
CA ASN A 32 10.77 -1.09 -6.51
C ASN A 32 12.17 -1.72 -6.45
N LEU A 33 12.83 -1.60 -5.29
CA LEU A 33 14.14 -2.18 -5.03
C LEU A 33 14.05 -3.57 -4.36
N SER A 34 12.89 -4.23 -4.47
CA SER A 34 12.68 -5.62 -4.06
C SER A 34 13.81 -6.52 -4.55
N GLY A 35 14.38 -7.30 -3.62
CA GLY A 35 15.51 -8.19 -3.88
C GLY A 35 16.90 -7.63 -3.56
N LEU A 36 17.02 -6.36 -3.14
CA LEU A 36 18.29 -5.85 -2.59
C LEU A 36 18.51 -6.21 -1.11
N SER A 37 17.45 -6.66 -0.42
CA SER A 37 17.54 -7.12 0.96
C SER A 37 18.19 -8.52 1.01
N PRO A 38 19.15 -8.76 1.93
CA PRO A 38 19.69 -10.10 2.16
C PRO A 38 18.67 -11.06 2.81
N ASN A 39 17.57 -10.51 3.36
CA ASN A 39 16.46 -11.29 3.91
C ASN A 39 15.34 -11.40 2.86
N PRO A 40 14.96 -12.61 2.41
CA PRO A 40 13.96 -12.82 1.35
C PRO A 40 12.53 -12.44 1.75
N GLU A 41 12.26 -12.24 3.04
CA GLU A 41 10.96 -11.83 3.55
C GLU A 41 10.83 -10.31 3.71
N LYS A 42 11.93 -9.57 3.56
CA LYS A 42 12.00 -8.12 3.75
C LYS A 42 12.23 -7.42 2.43
N ASP A 43 11.49 -6.35 2.20
CA ASP A 43 11.57 -5.52 1.00
C ASP A 43 11.86 -4.07 1.31
N ILE A 44 12.34 -3.34 0.30
CA ILE A 44 12.54 -1.89 0.33
C ILE A 44 11.62 -1.23 -0.69
N PHE A 45 10.77 -0.34 -0.20
CA PHE A 45 9.79 0.41 -0.97
C PHE A 45 10.15 1.90 -0.96
N VAL A 46 10.34 2.50 -2.14
CA VAL A 46 10.75 3.90 -2.29
C VAL A 46 9.79 4.66 -3.20
N VAL A 47 9.08 5.62 -2.62
CA VAL A 47 8.19 6.52 -3.37
C VAL A 47 8.96 7.79 -3.69
N ARG A 48 9.03 8.15 -4.98
CA ARG A 48 9.61 9.42 -5.41
C ARG A 48 8.53 10.36 -5.92
N GLU A 49 8.72 11.64 -5.63
CA GLU A 49 7.95 12.75 -6.18
C GLU A 49 8.94 13.81 -6.65
N ASN A 50 8.76 14.34 -7.87
CA ASN A 50 9.67 15.32 -8.47
C ASN A 50 11.16 14.90 -8.43
N ARG A 51 11.43 13.60 -8.66
CA ARG A 51 12.78 13.00 -8.58
C ARG A 51 13.43 13.03 -7.20
N THR A 52 12.66 13.25 -6.14
CA THR A 52 13.16 13.17 -4.76
C THR A 52 12.41 12.09 -3.99
N THR A 53 13.13 11.36 -3.14
CA THR A 53 12.51 10.37 -2.26
C THR A 53 11.63 11.07 -1.24
N CYS A 54 10.34 10.72 -1.19
CA CYS A 54 9.38 11.34 -0.29
C CYS A 54 8.84 10.38 0.77
N LEU A 55 8.86 9.07 0.49
CA LEU A 55 8.56 8.01 1.45
C LEU A 55 9.50 6.83 1.20
N MET A 56 10.06 6.31 2.29
CA MET A 56 10.88 5.10 2.27
C MET A 56 10.39 4.15 3.35
N ALA A 57 10.20 2.88 2.99
CA ALA A 57 9.74 1.85 3.90
C ALA A 57 10.50 0.55 3.64
N GLU A 58 10.94 -0.08 4.72
CA GLU A 58 11.56 -1.40 4.71
C GLU A 58 10.87 -2.22 5.80
N PHE A 59 10.33 -3.39 5.44
CA PHE A 59 9.70 -4.30 6.40
C PHE A 59 9.45 -5.67 5.79
N ALA A 60 9.25 -6.65 6.68
CA ALA A 60 8.63 -7.93 6.35
C ALA A 60 7.16 -7.93 6.79
N ALA A 61 6.27 -8.47 5.95
CA ALA A 61 4.84 -8.52 6.24
C ALA A 61 4.26 -9.92 6.05
N LYS A 62 3.41 -10.33 6.99
CA LYS A 62 2.67 -11.59 6.93
C LYS A 62 1.19 -11.36 7.24
N PHE A 63 0.33 -12.01 6.47
CA PHE A 63 -1.12 -11.88 6.59
C PHE A 63 -1.72 -13.19 7.09
N ILE A 64 -2.61 -13.11 8.08
CA ILE A 64 -3.41 -14.23 8.56
C ILE A 64 -4.86 -13.90 8.27
N VAL A 65 -5.42 -14.55 7.25
CA VAL A 65 -6.79 -14.36 6.81
C VAL A 65 -7.60 -15.60 7.13
N PRO A 66 -8.55 -15.53 8.08
CA PRO A 66 -9.53 -16.59 8.24
C PRO A 66 -10.56 -16.56 7.11
N TYR A 67 -10.91 -17.73 6.59
CA TYR A 67 -11.95 -17.91 5.57
C TYR A 67 -12.72 -19.20 5.83
N ASP A 68 -13.95 -19.28 5.33
CA ASP A 68 -14.78 -20.48 5.51
C ASP A 68 -14.56 -21.40 4.33
N VAL A 69 -14.40 -22.70 4.62
CA VAL A 69 -14.25 -23.74 3.60
C VAL A 69 -15.44 -24.68 3.61
N TRP A 70 -15.78 -25.22 2.43
CA TRP A 70 -16.70 -26.36 2.35
C TRP A 70 -16.05 -27.57 3.03
N ALA A 71 -16.57 -27.98 4.19
CA ALA A 71 -16.14 -29.23 4.81
C ALA A 71 -16.55 -30.38 3.90
N SER A 72 -15.57 -31.04 3.29
CA SER A 72 -15.75 -32.35 2.67
C SER A 72 -16.06 -33.35 3.79
N ASN A 73 -17.35 -33.49 4.10
CA ASN A 73 -18.06 -34.72 4.48
C ASN A 73 -19.38 -34.35 5.18
N TYR A 74 -20.42 -35.10 4.82
CA TYR A 74 -21.78 -35.03 5.36
C TYR A 74 -21.74 -34.90 6.90
N VAL A 75 -22.52 -33.97 7.45
CA VAL A 75 -22.67 -33.65 8.89
C VAL A 75 -21.62 -32.69 9.46
N ASP A 76 -21.81 -31.40 9.18
CA ASP A 76 -21.88 -30.27 10.14
C ASP A 76 -21.48 -28.99 9.38
N VAL A 77 -22.46 -28.22 8.88
CA VAL A 77 -22.23 -26.96 8.15
C VAL A 77 -22.02 -25.84 9.17
N SER A 78 -20.94 -25.95 9.92
CA SER A 78 -20.37 -24.84 10.69
C SER A 78 -19.01 -24.56 10.08
N GLY A 79 -18.90 -23.42 9.38
CA GLY A 79 -17.74 -23.07 8.55
C GLY A 79 -16.41 -23.34 9.26
N VAL A 80 -15.63 -24.27 8.71
CA VAL A 80 -14.28 -24.55 9.20
C VAL A 80 -13.41 -23.35 8.82
N GLN A 81 -12.81 -22.70 9.83
CA GLN A 81 -11.94 -21.55 9.62
C GLN A 81 -10.59 -22.03 9.09
N GLY A 82 -10.36 -21.89 7.79
CA GLY A 82 -9.05 -22.10 7.17
C GLY A 82 -8.11 -20.93 7.49
N ARG A 83 -6.85 -21.21 7.81
CA ARG A 83 -5.79 -20.19 7.83
C ARG A 83 -5.16 -20.12 6.44
N GLY A 84 -5.51 -19.10 5.68
CA GLY A 84 -4.86 -18.75 4.42
C GLY A 84 -3.85 -17.64 4.69
N GLY A 85 -2.59 -17.86 4.35
CA GLY A 85 -1.52 -16.92 4.62
C GLY A 85 -0.25 -17.34 3.91
N GLY A 86 -0.13 -16.93 2.65
CA GLY A 86 1.09 -17.08 1.89
C GLY A 86 2.18 -16.21 2.47
N THR A 87 3.28 -16.83 2.85
CA THR A 87 4.56 -16.16 3.09
C THR A 87 5.37 -16.43 1.83
N ARG A 88 5.40 -15.52 0.84
CA ARG A 88 6.34 -15.63 -0.29
C ARG A 88 6.76 -14.27 -0.83
N GLU A 89 8.08 -14.09 -0.77
CA GLU A 89 8.95 -13.45 -1.77
C GLU A 89 8.37 -12.21 -2.44
N ALA A 90 8.67 -11.07 -1.83
CA ALA A 90 9.21 -9.85 -2.42
C ALA A 90 9.27 -9.67 -3.97
N ALA A 91 9.62 -10.70 -4.72
CA ALA A 91 9.78 -10.64 -6.16
C ALA A 91 8.42 -10.47 -6.87
N GLY A 92 8.22 -9.31 -7.50
CA GLY A 92 7.05 -9.03 -8.34
C GLY A 92 5.94 -8.22 -7.68
N ALA A 93 6.18 -7.62 -6.51
CA ALA A 93 5.27 -6.65 -5.92
C ALA A 93 5.18 -5.38 -6.79
N ARG A 94 3.95 -4.91 -7.05
CA ARG A 94 3.69 -3.61 -7.68
C ARG A 94 3.42 -2.59 -6.58
N MET A 95 4.11 -1.46 -6.64
CA MET A 95 3.99 -0.41 -5.64
C MET A 95 3.43 0.89 -6.24
N LYS A 96 2.68 1.62 -5.43
CA LYS A 96 2.27 3.01 -5.65
C LYS A 96 2.37 3.74 -4.32
N GLY A 97 2.57 5.05 -4.35
CA GLY A 97 2.50 5.86 -3.14
C GLY A 97 1.90 7.22 -3.40
N LYS A 98 1.66 7.99 -2.36
CA LYS A 98 1.36 9.42 -2.46
C LYS A 98 2.04 10.12 -1.32
N CYS A 99 2.66 11.24 -1.62
CA CYS A 99 3.29 12.09 -0.64
C CYS A 99 2.56 13.41 -0.59
N SER A 100 2.35 13.92 0.62
CA SER A 100 1.84 15.26 0.88
C SER A 100 2.50 15.75 2.16
N THR A 101 2.25 17.01 2.52
CA THR A 101 2.87 17.63 3.69
C THR A 101 2.45 16.96 5.00
N ASN A 102 1.18 16.55 5.10
CA ASN A 102 0.58 16.01 6.32
C ASN A 102 0.01 14.59 6.19
N GLU A 103 -0.17 14.11 4.96
CA GLU A 103 -0.71 12.78 4.69
C GLU A 103 0.16 12.06 3.67
N SER A 104 0.39 10.77 3.86
CA SER A 104 1.04 9.95 2.84
C SER A 104 0.46 8.55 2.79
N GLU A 105 0.50 7.93 1.61
CA GLU A 105 -0.04 6.60 1.33
C GLU A 105 1.06 5.73 0.70
N LEU A 106 1.13 4.47 1.11
CA LEU A 106 1.90 3.43 0.43
C LEU A 106 0.96 2.27 0.10
N GLU A 107 0.84 1.93 -1.17
CA GLU A 107 0.06 0.80 -1.70
C GLU A 107 1.01 -0.22 -2.31
N ILE A 108 0.98 -1.45 -1.81
CA ILE A 108 1.79 -2.57 -2.30
C ILE A 108 0.83 -3.67 -2.72
N SER A 109 1.00 -4.21 -3.93
CA SER A 109 0.13 -5.24 -4.49
C SER A 109 0.93 -6.43 -4.99
N TRP A 110 0.43 -7.64 -4.76
CA TRP A 110 1.03 -8.90 -5.19
C TRP A 110 0.05 -9.70 -6.06
N LEU A 111 0.59 -10.64 -6.84
CA LEU A 111 -0.17 -11.60 -7.65
C LEU A 111 -1.29 -10.94 -8.46
N GLU A 112 -0.92 -10.05 -9.37
CA GLU A 112 -1.87 -9.30 -10.22
C GLU A 112 -2.98 -8.55 -9.44
N GLN A 113 -2.64 -8.03 -8.25
CA GLN A 113 -3.58 -7.33 -7.34
C GLN A 113 -4.65 -8.24 -6.73
N ALA A 114 -4.37 -9.53 -6.60
CA ALA A 114 -5.14 -10.43 -5.73
C ALA A 114 -4.94 -10.06 -4.25
N TYR A 115 -3.80 -9.48 -3.90
CA TYR A 115 -3.49 -9.00 -2.55
C TYR A 115 -2.97 -7.57 -2.63
N THR A 116 -3.51 -6.67 -1.79
CA THR A 116 -3.05 -5.28 -1.71
C THR A 116 -3.01 -4.81 -0.27
N LEU A 117 -1.83 -4.37 0.18
CA LEU A 117 -1.60 -3.69 1.46
C LEU A 117 -1.57 -2.18 1.22
N LYS A 118 -2.35 -1.42 1.98
CA LYS A 118 -2.31 0.03 2.02
C LYS A 118 -1.96 0.51 3.42
N LEU A 119 -0.94 1.35 3.51
CA LEU A 119 -0.52 2.04 4.73
C LEU A 119 -0.84 3.53 4.57
N PHE A 120 -1.48 4.12 5.57
CA PHE A 120 -1.82 5.54 5.60
C PHE A 120 -1.15 6.21 6.78
N PHE A 121 -0.36 7.25 6.51
CA PHE A 121 0.37 8.00 7.50
C PHE A 121 -0.21 9.40 7.65
N LEU A 122 -0.21 9.89 8.89
CA LEU A 122 -0.59 11.25 9.21
C LEU A 122 0.55 11.92 9.98
N LYS A 123 0.86 13.17 9.65
CA LYS A 123 1.85 14.00 10.32
C LYS A 123 1.21 15.24 10.92
N GLU A 124 1.50 15.44 12.20
CA GLU A 124 1.26 16.67 12.95
C GLU A 124 2.60 17.09 13.59
N ALA A 125 2.70 17.17 14.92
CA ALA A 125 4.00 17.27 15.61
C ALA A 125 4.81 15.97 15.57
N PHE A 126 4.08 14.85 15.53
CA PHE A 126 4.60 13.50 15.33
C PHE A 126 3.90 12.92 14.11
N TRP A 127 4.54 11.97 13.44
CA TRP A 127 3.87 11.15 12.45
C TRP A 127 3.50 9.79 13.05
N ARG A 128 2.42 9.21 12.52
CA ARG A 128 1.94 7.87 12.91
C ARG A 128 1.32 7.14 11.73
N LEU A 129 1.35 5.82 11.81
CA LEU A 129 0.49 4.97 10.99
C LEU A 129 -0.94 5.06 11.51
N SER A 130 -1.82 5.69 10.72
CA SER A 130 -3.17 6.06 11.12
C SER A 130 -4.23 5.06 10.68
N ARG A 131 -3.94 4.32 9.61
CA ARG A 131 -4.80 3.27 9.08
C ARG A 131 -3.96 2.26 8.29
N ILE A 132 -4.36 1.00 8.38
CA ILE A 132 -3.99 -0.06 7.44
C ILE A 132 -5.26 -0.56 6.77
N GLN A 133 -5.19 -0.82 5.46
CA GLN A 133 -6.16 -1.61 4.73
C GLN A 133 -5.47 -2.78 4.05
N PHE A 134 -6.11 -3.95 4.08
CA PHE A 134 -5.67 -5.13 3.37
C PHE A 134 -6.80 -5.66 2.52
N ILE A 135 -6.58 -5.69 1.21
CA ILE A 135 -7.50 -6.23 0.21
C ILE A 135 -6.97 -7.61 -0.18
N TYR A 136 -7.84 -8.61 -0.19
CA TYR A 136 -7.47 -9.99 -0.54
C TYR A 136 -8.58 -10.67 -1.33
N ASP A 137 -8.20 -11.46 -2.33
CA ASP A 137 -9.12 -12.23 -3.15
C ASP A 137 -9.15 -13.70 -2.71
N THR A 138 -10.27 -14.12 -2.11
CA THR A 138 -10.50 -15.51 -1.72
C THR A 138 -10.84 -16.43 -2.89
N SER A 139 -10.99 -15.89 -4.11
CA SER A 139 -11.04 -16.68 -5.34
C SER A 139 -9.65 -17.20 -5.72
N GLU A 140 -8.58 -16.62 -5.17
CA GLU A 140 -7.22 -17.01 -5.49
C GLU A 140 -6.83 -18.32 -4.78
N ARG A 141 -6.72 -19.38 -5.59
CA ARG A 141 -6.71 -20.77 -5.12
C ARG A 141 -5.37 -21.24 -4.57
N THR A 142 -4.30 -20.47 -4.76
CA THR A 142 -2.98 -20.81 -4.19
C THR A 142 -3.04 -20.90 -2.67
N TYR A 143 -3.77 -19.99 -2.01
CA TYR A 143 -3.86 -19.91 -0.55
C TYR A 143 -5.27 -20.12 0.01
N PHE A 144 -6.32 -19.88 -0.79
CA PHE A 144 -7.70 -20.08 -0.41
C PHE A 144 -8.30 -21.28 -1.15
N LYS A 145 -8.26 -22.45 -0.52
CA LYS A 145 -8.79 -23.68 -1.11
C LYS A 145 -10.25 -23.86 -0.70
N ASP A 146 -11.13 -24.11 -1.67
CA ASP A 146 -12.54 -24.44 -1.44
C ASP A 146 -13.30 -23.41 -0.59
N ALA A 147 -12.97 -22.12 -0.74
CA ALA A 147 -13.64 -21.03 -0.06
C ALA A 147 -15.15 -21.02 -0.40
N ILE A 148 -16.01 -20.92 0.63
CA ILE A 148 -17.47 -20.93 0.45
C ILE A 148 -17.95 -19.70 -0.35
N SER A 149 -17.33 -18.54 -0.09
CA SER A 149 -17.70 -17.26 -0.67
C SER A 149 -16.46 -16.60 -1.31
N PRO A 150 -16.01 -17.11 -2.48
CA PRO A 150 -14.84 -16.58 -3.17
C PRO A 150 -15.13 -15.18 -3.70
N GLY A 151 -14.13 -14.31 -3.63
CA GLY A 151 -14.19 -12.93 -4.10
C GLY A 151 -13.21 -12.02 -3.37
N LYS A 152 -13.22 -10.74 -3.77
CA LYS A 152 -12.42 -9.69 -3.13
C LYS A 152 -13.06 -9.18 -1.85
N HIS A 153 -12.27 -9.12 -0.80
CA HIS A 153 -12.63 -8.62 0.52
C HIS A 153 -11.68 -7.51 0.93
N THR A 154 -12.13 -6.63 1.82
CA THR A 154 -11.29 -5.56 2.38
C THR A 154 -11.36 -5.60 3.90
N ALA A 155 -10.22 -5.73 4.56
CA ALA A 155 -10.09 -5.55 6.00
C ALA A 155 -9.40 -4.22 6.31
N SER A 156 -9.87 -3.51 7.34
CA SER A 156 -9.32 -2.21 7.74
C SER A 156 -9.11 -2.15 9.25
N SER A 157 -8.08 -1.42 9.67
CA SER A 157 -7.92 -1.03 11.06
C SER A 157 -8.91 0.08 11.42
N HIS A 158 -9.37 0.12 12.68
CA HIS A 158 -10.19 1.21 13.20
C HIS A 158 -9.40 2.02 14.25
N ARG A 159 -9.30 3.34 14.07
CA ARG A 159 -8.59 4.29 14.97
C ARG A 159 -7.15 3.85 15.32
N LEU A 160 -6.38 3.40 14.33
CA LEU A 160 -5.00 2.97 14.53
C LEU A 160 -4.10 4.17 14.87
N SER A 161 -3.20 3.98 15.82
CA SER A 161 -2.10 4.89 16.12
C SER A 161 -0.87 4.05 16.45
N ALA A 162 -0.17 3.62 15.41
CA ALA A 162 1.05 2.83 15.52
C ALA A 162 2.25 3.58 14.94
N LEU A 163 3.46 3.09 15.23
CA LEU A 163 4.72 3.65 14.70
C LEU A 163 4.89 5.15 14.99
N VAL A 164 4.44 5.60 16.16
CA VAL A 164 4.45 7.02 16.53
C VAL A 164 5.90 7.50 16.64
N THR A 165 6.23 8.52 15.86
CA THR A 165 7.61 8.96 15.67
C THR A 165 7.66 10.48 15.48
N PRO A 166 8.68 11.19 16.00
CA PRO A 166 8.82 12.62 15.76
C PRO A 166 8.92 12.95 14.26
N ALA A 167 8.42 14.12 13.85
CA ALA A 167 8.63 14.62 12.49
C ALA A 167 10.14 14.72 12.17
N GLY A 168 10.52 14.43 10.92
CA GLY A 168 11.93 14.40 10.51
C GLY A 168 12.74 13.19 10.98
N LYS A 169 12.14 12.22 11.67
CA LYS A 169 12.80 10.99 12.16
C LYS A 169 12.22 9.75 11.49
N SER A 170 13.05 8.72 11.34
CA SER A 170 12.59 7.39 10.94
C SER A 170 12.17 6.57 12.16
N TYR A 171 11.24 5.64 11.94
CA TYR A 171 10.87 4.62 12.92
C TYR A 171 11.65 3.35 12.64
N GLU A 172 12.17 2.70 13.67
CA GLU A 172 12.82 1.39 13.55
C GLU A 172 12.33 0.44 14.65
N CYS A 173 11.96 -0.79 14.26
CA CYS A 173 11.58 -1.86 15.17
C CYS A 173 11.87 -3.23 14.55
N GLN A 174 12.79 -3.98 15.16
CA GLN A 174 13.13 -5.33 14.71
C GLN A 174 12.08 -6.38 15.12
N ALA A 175 11.33 -6.12 16.20
CA ALA A 175 10.35 -7.06 16.74
C ALA A 175 9.09 -7.16 15.87
N GLN A 176 8.47 -8.34 15.85
CA GLN A 176 7.20 -8.55 15.18
C GLN A 176 6.05 -7.86 15.92
N GLN A 177 5.27 -7.07 15.20
CA GLN A 177 4.07 -6.38 15.66
C GLN A 177 2.85 -7.01 15.00
N THR A 178 1.80 -7.29 15.79
CA THR A 178 0.54 -7.84 15.27
C THR A 178 -0.53 -6.75 15.29
N ILE A 179 -1.08 -6.44 14.12
CA ILE A 179 -2.15 -5.46 13.93
C ILE A 179 -3.41 -6.19 13.49
N SER A 180 -4.47 -6.06 14.28
CA SER A 180 -5.76 -6.66 13.96
C SER A 180 -6.59 -5.72 13.10
N LEU A 181 -7.11 -6.24 11.99
CA LEU A 181 -8.02 -5.59 11.08
C LEU A 181 -9.40 -6.24 11.18
N ILE A 182 -10.43 -5.49 10.84
CA ILE A 182 -11.80 -5.97 10.77
C ILE A 182 -12.18 -6.02 9.29
N SER A 183 -12.61 -7.19 8.82
CA SER A 183 -13.16 -7.36 7.47
C SER A 183 -14.42 -6.51 7.27
N SER A 184 -14.68 -6.07 6.04
CA SER A 184 -15.84 -5.24 5.68
C SER A 184 -17.19 -5.92 5.95
N ASP A 185 -17.22 -7.25 5.98
CA ASP A 185 -18.39 -8.03 6.40
C ASP A 185 -18.59 -8.04 7.93
N HIS A 186 -17.65 -7.46 8.69
CA HIS A 186 -17.58 -7.41 10.14
C HIS A 186 -17.62 -8.78 10.84
N GLN A 187 -17.47 -9.88 10.10
CA GLN A 187 -17.56 -11.22 10.65
C GLN A 187 -16.21 -11.77 11.09
N LYS A 188 -15.11 -11.27 10.52
CA LYS A 188 -13.79 -11.89 10.66
C LYS A 188 -12.70 -10.88 10.98
N SER A 189 -11.83 -11.27 11.90
CA SER A 189 -10.60 -10.53 12.20
C SER A 189 -9.46 -11.05 11.33
N VAL A 190 -8.84 -10.15 10.57
CA VAL A 190 -7.62 -10.42 9.79
C VAL A 190 -6.43 -9.87 10.56
N GLN A 191 -5.31 -10.59 10.60
CA GLN A 191 -4.10 -10.11 11.26
C GLN A 191 -3.03 -9.75 10.23
N VAL A 192 -2.39 -8.60 10.43
CA VAL A 192 -1.18 -8.19 9.74
C VAL A 192 -0.03 -8.24 10.74
N LEU A 193 0.99 -9.02 10.44
CA LEU A 193 2.20 -9.15 11.22
C LEU A 193 3.29 -8.37 10.48
N LEU A 194 3.86 -7.34 11.11
CA LEU A 194 4.95 -6.54 10.57
C LEU A 194 6.21 -6.77 11.41
N SER A 195 7.35 -7.03 10.79
CA SER A 195 8.64 -7.20 11.47
C SER A 195 9.77 -6.51 10.69
N GLU A 196 10.91 -6.31 11.36
CA GLU A 196 12.08 -5.64 10.76
C GLU A 196 11.72 -4.29 10.12
N VAL A 197 10.84 -3.54 10.79
CA VAL A 197 10.26 -2.31 10.26
C VAL A 197 11.28 -1.19 10.37
N ARG A 198 11.59 -0.54 9.25
CA ARG A 198 12.24 0.75 9.17
C ARG A 198 11.48 1.64 8.20
N ILE A 199 10.90 2.73 8.67
CA ILE A 199 9.99 3.53 7.83
C ILE A 199 10.08 5.02 8.13
N GLN A 200 10.04 5.83 7.08
CA GLN A 200 10.00 7.27 7.14
C GLN A 200 9.05 7.80 6.05
N PRO A 201 7.83 8.19 6.43
CA PRO A 201 6.80 8.62 5.47
C PRO A 201 6.82 10.10 5.12
N PHE A 202 7.68 10.89 5.79
CA PHE A 202 7.76 12.35 5.64
C PHE A 202 9.20 12.86 5.84
N ASP A 203 9.45 14.07 5.34
CA ASP A 203 10.63 14.88 5.67
C ASP A 203 11.97 14.17 5.41
N ILE A 204 12.05 13.35 4.35
CA ILE A 204 13.30 12.72 3.91
C ILE A 204 14.18 13.79 3.26
N THR A 205 15.39 13.98 3.78
CA THR A 205 16.32 15.01 3.31
C THR A 205 17.38 14.50 2.34
N ALA A 206 17.57 13.18 2.26
CA ALA A 206 18.55 12.53 1.39
C ALA A 206 17.96 11.29 0.75
N ASP A 207 18.21 11.11 -0.55
CA ASP A 207 17.73 9.95 -1.29
C ASP A 207 18.28 8.65 -0.71
N PHE A 208 17.40 7.67 -0.53
CA PHE A 208 17.72 6.32 -0.04
C PHE A 208 18.37 6.27 1.36
N VAL A 209 18.25 7.33 2.17
CA VAL A 209 18.80 7.39 3.52
C VAL A 209 17.71 7.78 4.52
N PHE A 210 17.49 6.92 5.51
CA PHE A 210 16.63 7.23 6.64
C PHE A 210 17.30 8.24 7.57
N SER A 211 16.51 9.13 8.16
CA SER A 211 16.95 10.09 9.17
C SER A 211 17.10 9.40 10.53
N GLU A 212 18.27 9.57 11.16
CA GLU A 212 18.51 9.30 12.60
C GLU A 212 17.77 10.30 13.47
#